data_AF-A0A2S8NTF4-F1
#
_entry.id   AF-A0A2S8NTF4-F1
#
_cell.length_a   1.000
_cell.length_b   1.000
_cell.length_c   1.000
_cell.angle_alpha   90.00
_cell.angle_beta   90.00
_cell.angle_gamma   90.00
#
_symmetry.space_group_name_H-M   'P 1'
#
loop_
_entity.id
_entity.type
_entity.pdbx_description
1 polymer ?
#
loop_
_entity_poly.entity_id
_entity_poly.type
_entity_poly.pdbx_seq_one_letter_code
_entity_poly.pdbx_strand_id
1 'polypeptide(L)'
;MFKLQNQFKIISIYLFIFLGLFLITNNSVMAMNNLNDENSINNEINKLYWERKNLATKISYFHIHHLDDDINLQKELHNLDQTIKNLYQRLSDVNNLKYINKKIWDYSYERNQVAIKILSRSYQDPTMQELIKNHQELVKIIKNLNQKYINLQYKLNK
;
A
#
# COMPACT_ATOMS: atom_id res chain seq x y z
N MET A 1 7.70 -33.05 42.24
CA MET A 1 7.24 -31.65 42.04
C MET A 1 8.27 -30.76 41.32
N PHE A 2 9.56 -30.83 41.65
CA PHE A 2 10.62 -30.00 41.04
C PHE A 2 10.82 -30.16 39.51
N LYS A 3 10.60 -31.36 38.95
CA LYS A 3 10.71 -31.60 37.48
C LYS A 3 9.68 -30.81 36.65
N LEU A 4 8.45 -30.68 37.16
CA LEU A 4 7.37 -29.95 36.48
C LEU A 4 7.64 -28.43 36.46
N GLN A 5 8.15 -27.86 37.56
CA GLN A 5 8.48 -26.44 37.64
C GLN A 5 9.55 -26.02 36.62
N ASN A 6 10.56 -26.87 36.38
CA ASN A 6 11.56 -26.61 35.35
C ASN A 6 10.99 -26.73 33.92
N GLN A 7 10.05 -27.66 33.68
CA GLN A 7 9.37 -27.77 32.40
C GLN A 7 8.48 -26.55 32.11
N PHE A 8 7.74 -26.05 33.10
CA PHE A 8 6.95 -24.82 32.94
C PHE A 8 7.82 -23.58 32.72
N LYS A 9 8.99 -23.47 33.35
CA LYS A 9 9.96 -22.39 33.07
C LYS A 9 10.46 -22.43 31.63
N ILE A 10 10.77 -23.61 31.12
CA ILE A 10 11.22 -23.79 29.73
C ILE A 10 10.09 -23.42 28.76
N ILE A 11 8.88 -23.94 28.99
CA ILE A 11 7.69 -23.60 28.19
C ILE A 11 7.42 -22.11 28.22
N SER A 12 7.49 -21.46 29.38
CA SER A 12 7.32 -20.01 29.55
C SER A 12 8.31 -19.19 28.71
N ILE A 13 9.60 -19.57 28.70
CA ILE A 13 10.62 -18.87 27.91
C ILE A 13 10.33 -19.02 26.42
N TYR A 14 10.02 -20.23 25.96
CA TYR A 14 9.64 -20.46 24.57
C TYR A 14 8.33 -19.75 24.19
N LEU A 15 7.34 -19.74 25.08
CA LEU A 15 6.09 -19.01 24.87
C LEU A 15 6.33 -17.51 24.76
N PHE A 16 7.22 -16.96 25.59
CA PHE A 16 7.56 -15.53 25.57
C PHE A 16 8.34 -15.15 24.31
N ILE A 17 9.24 -16.02 23.85
CA ILE A 17 9.92 -15.86 22.55
C ILE A 17 8.90 -15.96 21.41
N PHE A 18 7.97 -16.92 21.48
CA PHE A 18 6.95 -17.13 20.46
C PHE A 18 5.93 -15.98 20.42
N LEU A 19 5.51 -15.46 21.57
CA LEU A 19 4.66 -14.26 21.70
C LEU A 19 5.41 -13.00 21.30
N GLY A 20 6.70 -12.89 21.63
CA GLY A 20 7.55 -11.79 21.16
C GLY A 20 7.66 -11.78 19.64
N LEU A 21 7.89 -12.95 19.03
CA LEU A 21 7.84 -13.14 17.58
C LEU A 21 6.46 -12.83 17.01
N PHE A 22 5.38 -13.28 17.67
CA PHE A 22 4.00 -13.02 17.27
C PHE A 22 3.67 -11.52 17.28
N LEU A 23 4.13 -10.78 18.30
CA LEU A 23 3.98 -9.33 18.41
C LEU A 23 4.84 -8.57 17.40
N ILE A 24 6.04 -9.08 17.06
CA ILE A 24 6.89 -8.54 15.99
C ILE A 24 6.23 -8.78 14.61
N THR A 25 5.59 -9.93 14.40
CA THR A 25 4.83 -10.24 13.17
C THR A 25 3.49 -9.52 13.07
N ASN A 26 2.97 -8.99 14.18
CA ASN A 26 1.79 -8.10 14.23
C ASN A 26 2.11 -6.67 13.77
N ASN A 27 3.03 -6.51 12.80
CA ASN A 27 2.78 -5.44 11.83
C ASN A 27 1.50 -5.87 11.16
N SER A 28 0.39 -5.26 11.57
CA SER A 28 -0.92 -5.42 10.95
C SER A 28 -0.68 -5.54 9.45
N VAL A 29 -0.78 -6.77 8.94
CA VAL A 29 -0.91 -6.97 7.51
C VAL A 29 -2.17 -6.18 7.24
N MET A 30 -2.03 -5.01 6.63
CA MET A 30 -3.17 -4.22 6.23
C MET A 30 -3.78 -5.05 5.13
N ALA A 31 -4.68 -5.96 5.55
CA ALA A 31 -5.58 -6.66 4.68
C ALA A 31 -6.19 -5.56 3.83
N MET A 32 -5.80 -5.57 2.55
CA MET A 32 -6.16 -4.53 1.63
C MET A 32 -7.64 -4.76 1.34
N ASN A 33 -8.49 -4.21 2.20
CA ASN A 33 -9.93 -4.34 2.10
C ASN A 33 -10.35 -3.75 0.76
N ASN A 34 -10.62 -4.59 -0.23
CA ASN A 34 -11.24 -4.29 -1.53
C ASN A 34 -11.20 -2.81 -1.93
N LEU A 35 -10.00 -2.22 -1.93
CA LEU A 35 -9.85 -0.78 -2.19
C LEU A 35 -10.12 -0.64 -3.68
N ASN A 36 -11.38 -0.30 -4.00
CA ASN A 36 -11.95 -0.06 -5.31
C ASN A 36 -11.10 -0.57 -6.46
N ASP A 37 -11.47 -1.78 -6.90
CA ASP A 37 -10.85 -2.55 -7.96
C ASP A 37 -10.25 -1.64 -9.03
N GLU A 38 -8.94 -1.74 -9.22
CA GLU A 38 -8.24 -1.20 -10.39
C GLU A 38 -9.04 -1.49 -11.67
N ASN A 39 -9.69 -2.66 -11.75
CA ASN A 39 -10.63 -3.03 -12.81
C ASN A 39 -11.85 -2.10 -12.89
N SER A 40 -12.46 -1.74 -11.76
CA SER A 40 -13.58 -0.78 -11.72
C SER A 40 -13.16 0.59 -12.23
N ILE A 41 -12.00 1.10 -11.80
CA ILE A 41 -11.49 2.40 -12.25
C ILE A 41 -11.17 2.35 -13.76
N ASN A 42 -10.52 1.28 -14.22
CA ASN A 42 -10.22 1.10 -15.65
C ASN A 42 -11.49 1.01 -16.51
N ASN A 43 -12.53 0.31 -16.03
CA ASN A 43 -13.81 0.22 -16.72
C ASN A 43 -14.50 1.58 -16.82
N GLU A 44 -14.46 2.38 -15.75
CA GLU A 44 -14.99 3.74 -15.73
C GLU A 44 -14.25 4.66 -16.72
N ILE A 45 -12.91 4.62 -16.72
CA ILE A 45 -12.08 5.36 -17.68
C ILE A 45 -12.44 4.97 -19.12
N ASN A 46 -12.56 3.67 -19.41
CA ASN A 46 -12.90 3.20 -20.75
C ASN A 46 -14.28 3.71 -21.20
N LYS A 47 -15.27 3.69 -20.30
CA LYS A 47 -16.61 4.24 -20.57
C LYS A 47 -16.54 5.74 -20.88
N LEU A 48 -15.88 6.52 -20.03
CA LEU A 48 -15.74 7.96 -20.23
C LEU A 48 -14.97 8.29 -21.50
N TYR A 49 -13.98 7.48 -21.90
CA TYR A 49 -13.25 7.69 -23.14
C TYR A 49 -14.15 7.58 -24.38
N TRP A 50 -15.13 6.66 -24.37
CA TRP A 50 -16.12 6.57 -25.43
C TRP A 50 -17.08 7.77 -25.44
N GLU A 51 -17.54 8.21 -24.26
CA GLU A 51 -18.36 9.42 -24.12
C GLU A 51 -17.63 10.66 -24.65
N ARG A 52 -16.35 10.83 -24.27
CA ARG A 52 -15.45 11.86 -24.79
C ARG A 52 -15.39 11.88 -26.30
N LYS A 53 -15.21 10.71 -26.91
CA LYS A 53 -15.09 10.56 -28.37
C LYS A 53 -16.37 10.98 -29.07
N ASN A 54 -17.52 10.52 -28.56
CA ASN A 54 -18.83 10.88 -29.11
C ASN A 54 -19.08 12.39 -28.99
N LEU A 55 -18.75 12.98 -27.85
CA LEU A 55 -18.92 14.41 -27.62
C LEU A 55 -18.00 15.24 -28.53
N ALA A 56 -16.74 14.83 -28.70
CA ALA A 56 -15.81 15.48 -29.63
C ALA A 56 -16.31 15.43 -31.08
N THR A 57 -16.91 14.30 -31.51
CA THR A 57 -17.55 14.20 -32.82
C THR A 57 -18.75 15.13 -32.94
N LYS A 58 -19.58 15.23 -31.89
CA LYS A 58 -20.73 16.15 -31.85
C LYS A 58 -20.27 17.62 -31.94
N ILE A 59 -19.25 18.01 -31.19
CA ILE A 59 -18.64 19.35 -31.25
C ILE A 59 -18.16 19.66 -32.67
N SER A 60 -17.41 18.73 -33.28
CA SER A 60 -16.92 18.89 -34.66
C SER A 60 -18.05 19.12 -35.65
N TYR A 61 -19.15 18.36 -35.53
CA TYR A 61 -20.34 18.55 -36.35
C TYR A 61 -20.95 19.95 -36.18
N PHE A 62 -21.16 20.39 -34.93
CA PHE A 62 -21.73 21.72 -34.65
C PHE A 62 -20.84 22.85 -35.18
N HIS A 63 -19.52 22.68 -35.05
CA HIS A 63 -18.54 23.64 -35.57
C HIS A 63 -18.59 23.75 -37.10
N ILE A 64 -18.58 22.63 -37.82
CA ILE A 64 -18.66 22.59 -39.29
C ILE A 64 -19.97 23.20 -39.82
N HIS A 65 -21.06 23.03 -39.07
CA HIS A 65 -22.39 23.50 -39.47
C HIS A 65 -22.78 24.86 -38.87
N HIS A 66 -21.85 25.58 -38.22
CA HIS A 66 -22.07 26.91 -37.61
C HIS A 66 -23.28 26.96 -36.66
N LEU A 67 -23.42 25.94 -35.79
CA LEU A 67 -24.50 25.85 -34.81
C LEU A 67 -24.09 26.48 -33.46
N ASP A 68 -25.02 27.20 -32.79
CA ASP A 68 -24.74 28.03 -31.60
C ASP A 68 -24.47 27.27 -30.28
N ASP A 69 -24.62 25.94 -30.23
CA ASP A 69 -24.54 25.13 -29.00
C ASP A 69 -23.11 24.68 -28.60
N ASP A 70 -22.07 25.05 -29.36
CA ASP A 70 -20.68 24.58 -29.20
C ASP A 70 -20.12 24.85 -27.79
N ILE A 71 -20.43 26.01 -27.19
CA ILE A 71 -19.89 26.42 -25.88
C ILE A 71 -20.29 25.45 -24.75
N ASN A 72 -21.53 24.98 -24.74
CA ASN A 72 -22.00 24.06 -23.69
C ASN A 72 -21.35 22.67 -23.85
N LEU A 73 -21.23 22.20 -25.09
CA LEU A 73 -20.57 20.93 -25.40
C LEU A 73 -19.07 20.97 -25.05
N GLN A 74 -18.40 22.10 -25.30
CA GLN A 74 -17.00 22.29 -24.91
C GLN A 74 -16.81 22.27 -23.39
N LYS A 75 -17.73 22.87 -22.62
CA LYS A 75 -17.70 22.79 -21.14
C LYS A 75 -17.88 21.35 -20.67
N GLU A 76 -18.81 20.61 -21.26
CA GLU A 76 -19.03 19.20 -20.96
C GLU A 76 -17.77 18.36 -21.27
N LEU A 77 -17.13 18.60 -22.41
CA LEU A 77 -15.89 17.92 -22.80
C LEU A 77 -14.76 18.22 -21.81
N HIS A 78 -14.61 19.49 -21.40
CA HIS A 78 -13.63 19.88 -20.40
C HIS A 78 -13.85 19.18 -19.06
N ASN A 79 -15.09 19.14 -18.58
CA ASN A 79 -15.44 18.46 -17.33
C ASN A 79 -15.14 16.95 -17.39
N LEU A 80 -15.41 16.34 -18.54
CA LEU A 80 -15.14 14.93 -18.77
C LEU A 80 -13.62 14.65 -18.81
N ASP A 81 -12.84 15.52 -19.44
CA ASP A 81 -11.37 15.47 -19.43
C ASP A 81 -10.80 15.58 -18.01
N GLN A 82 -11.33 16.49 -17.18
CA GLN A 82 -10.94 16.59 -15.77
C GLN A 82 -11.29 15.32 -14.98
N THR A 83 -12.47 14.74 -15.25
CA THR A 83 -12.90 13.50 -14.59
C THR A 83 -11.98 12.34 -14.93
N ILE A 84 -11.66 12.15 -16.22
CA ILE A 84 -10.70 11.12 -16.68
C ILE A 84 -9.33 11.33 -16.02
N LYS A 85 -8.84 12.57 -15.99
CA LYS A 85 -7.56 12.91 -15.35
C LYS A 85 -7.54 12.53 -13.86
N ASN A 86 -8.61 12.83 -13.14
CA ASN A 86 -8.75 12.49 -11.72
C ASN A 86 -8.77 10.96 -11.51
N LEU A 87 -9.44 10.21 -12.38
CA LEU A 87 -9.46 8.74 -12.31
C LEU A 87 -8.07 8.13 -12.56
N TYR A 88 -7.31 8.64 -13.53
CA TYR A 88 -5.92 8.20 -13.74
C TYR A 88 -5.03 8.51 -12.53
N GLN A 89 -5.20 9.67 -11.91
CA GLN A 89 -4.48 10.00 -10.67
C GLN A 89 -4.83 9.03 -9.55
N ARG A 90 -6.13 8.71 -9.39
CA ARG A 90 -6.61 7.74 -8.41
C ARG A 90 -6.04 6.33 -8.67
N LEU A 91 -5.97 5.91 -9.93
CA LEU A 91 -5.37 4.64 -10.33
C LEU A 91 -3.87 4.58 -9.97
N SER A 92 -3.14 5.66 -10.24
CA SER A 92 -1.73 5.79 -9.84
C SER A 92 -1.56 5.66 -8.32
N ASP A 93 -2.43 6.33 -7.55
CA ASP A 93 -2.43 6.24 -6.08
C ASP A 93 -2.72 4.81 -5.58
N VAL A 94 -3.66 4.08 -6.19
CA VAL A 94 -3.93 2.67 -5.88
C VAL A 94 -2.70 1.80 -6.15
N ASN A 95 -2.02 2.00 -7.28
CA ASN A 95 -0.81 1.26 -7.62
C ASN A 95 0.35 1.56 -6.67
N ASN A 96 0.50 2.83 -6.28
CA ASN A 96 1.47 3.24 -5.26
C ASN A 96 1.18 2.57 -3.91
N LEU A 97 -0.09 2.47 -3.52
CA LEU A 97 -0.50 1.80 -2.28
C LEU A 97 -0.16 0.30 -2.30
N LYS A 98 -0.42 -0.39 -3.42
CA LYS A 98 0.01 -1.79 -3.65
C LYS A 98 1.51 -1.96 -3.52
N TYR A 99 2.28 -1.07 -4.14
CA TYR A 99 3.74 -1.08 -4.09
C TYR A 99 4.28 -0.88 -2.67
N ILE A 100 3.76 0.12 -1.94
CA ILE A 100 4.16 0.39 -0.55
C ILE A 100 3.86 -0.83 0.33
N ASN A 101 2.69 -1.45 0.18
CA ASN A 101 2.32 -2.65 0.93
C ASN A 101 3.30 -3.80 0.70
N LYS A 102 3.66 -4.05 -0.57
CA LYS A 102 4.67 -5.06 -0.92
C LYS A 102 6.02 -4.77 -0.25
N LYS A 103 6.48 -3.51 -0.28
CA LYS A 103 7.73 -3.11 0.38
C LYS A 103 7.69 -3.30 1.90
N ILE A 104 6.57 -2.99 2.55
CA ILE A 104 6.39 -3.25 3.98
C ILE A 104 6.55 -4.74 4.26
N TRP A 105 6.00 -5.61 3.41
CA TRP A 105 6.12 -7.05 3.54
C TRP A 105 7.57 -7.52 3.38
N ASP A 106 8.25 -7.10 2.30
CA ASP A 106 9.65 -7.45 2.02
C ASP A 106 10.57 -7.07 3.20
N TYR A 107 10.47 -5.83 3.69
CA TYR A 107 11.28 -5.37 4.82
C TYR A 107 10.90 -6.02 6.15
N SER A 108 9.62 -6.34 6.36
CA SER A 108 9.18 -7.06 7.57
C SER A 108 9.75 -8.47 7.60
N TYR A 109 9.79 -9.15 6.45
CA TYR A 109 10.43 -10.45 6.31
C TYR A 109 11.93 -10.36 6.61
N GLU A 110 12.64 -9.42 5.98
CA GLU A 110 14.07 -9.21 6.21
C GLU A 110 14.39 -8.91 7.68
N ARG A 111 13.62 -8.01 8.30
CA ARG A 111 13.74 -7.66 9.72
C ARG A 111 13.60 -8.89 10.61
N ASN A 112 12.66 -9.78 10.30
CA ASN A 112 12.45 -11.02 11.05
C ASN A 112 13.63 -11.97 10.90
N GLN A 113 14.20 -12.10 9.69
CA GLN A 113 15.41 -12.90 9.47
C GLN A 113 16.61 -12.37 10.28
N VAL A 114 16.78 -11.04 10.32
CA VAL A 114 17.81 -10.41 11.16
C VAL A 114 17.55 -10.68 12.64
N ALA A 115 16.30 -10.57 13.10
CA ALA A 115 15.94 -10.85 14.50
C ALA A 115 16.25 -12.30 14.89
N ILE A 116 15.94 -13.28 14.02
CA ILE A 116 16.28 -14.69 14.25
C ILE A 116 17.80 -14.86 14.38
N LYS A 117 18.58 -14.23 13.49
CA LYS A 117 20.06 -14.28 13.55
C LYS A 117 20.59 -13.73 14.87
N ILE A 118 20.06 -12.61 15.34
CA ILE A 118 20.42 -12.01 16.64
C ILE A 118 20.13 -13.00 17.78
N LEU A 119 18.95 -13.62 17.79
CA LEU A 119 18.54 -14.55 18.84
C LEU A 119 19.35 -15.86 18.84
N SER A 120 19.87 -16.27 17.68
CA SER A 120 20.66 -17.51 17.54
C SER A 120 22.15 -17.38 17.86
N ARG A 121 22.67 -16.15 18.00
CA ARG A 121 24.11 -15.89 18.15
C ARG A 121 24.50 -15.59 19.59
N SER A 122 25.76 -15.88 19.92
CA SER A 122 26.35 -15.46 21.19
C SER A 122 26.45 -13.94 21.25
N TYR A 123 26.19 -13.35 22.41
CA TYR A 123 26.34 -11.92 22.66
C TYR A 123 27.77 -11.40 22.45
N GLN A 124 28.76 -12.29 22.51
CA GLN A 124 30.18 -11.96 22.30
C GLN A 124 30.58 -11.96 20.82
N ASP A 125 29.68 -12.31 19.90
CA ASP A 125 29.96 -12.27 18.47
C ASP A 125 30.18 -10.81 18.01
N PRO A 126 31.33 -10.50 17.39
CA PRO A 126 31.70 -9.13 17.01
C PRO A 126 30.71 -8.50 16.01
N THR A 127 29.93 -9.30 15.28
CA THR A 127 28.93 -8.83 14.31
C THR A 127 27.57 -8.49 14.95
N MET A 128 27.39 -8.73 16.26
CA MET A 128 26.10 -8.50 16.93
C MET A 128 25.64 -7.05 16.89
N GLN A 129 26.56 -6.09 17.07
CA GLN A 129 26.21 -4.67 17.01
C GLN A 129 25.71 -4.26 15.63
N GLU A 130 26.32 -4.80 14.57
CA GLU A 130 25.89 -4.54 13.19
C GLU A 130 24.50 -5.12 12.91
N LEU A 131 24.22 -6.35 13.36
CA LEU A 131 22.90 -6.96 13.23
C LEU A 131 21.81 -6.15 13.97
N ILE A 132 22.10 -5.68 15.19
CA ILE A 132 21.18 -4.84 15.96
C ILE A 132 20.92 -3.52 15.23
N LYS A 133 21.97 -2.88 14.70
CA LYS A 133 21.83 -1.64 13.92
C LYS A 133 20.97 -1.85 12.68
N ASN A 134 21.23 -2.90 11.91
CA ASN A 134 20.44 -3.23 10.72
C ASN A 134 18.96 -3.48 11.10
N HIS A 135 18.70 -4.25 12.15
CA HIS A 135 17.33 -4.46 12.64
C HIS A 135 16.62 -3.14 12.97
N GLN A 136 17.30 -2.21 13.65
CA GLN A 136 16.74 -0.89 13.96
C GLN A 136 16.48 -0.03 12.72
N GLU A 137 17.34 -0.09 11.71
CA GLU A 137 17.15 0.60 10.43
C GLU A 137 15.92 0.07 9.70
N LEU A 138 15.76 -1.25 9.62
CA LEU A 138 14.59 -1.89 9.03
C LEU A 138 13.28 -1.49 9.75
N VAL A 139 13.29 -1.43 11.09
CA VAL A 139 12.14 -0.95 11.88
C VAL A 139 11.77 0.50 11.51
N LYS A 140 12.75 1.39 11.35
CA LYS A 140 12.51 2.79 10.94
C LYS A 140 11.93 2.86 9.54
N ILE A 141 12.46 2.10 8.59
CA ILE A 141 11.97 2.04 7.20
C ILE A 141 10.51 1.61 7.18
N ILE A 142 10.17 0.51 7.86
CA ILE A 142 8.80 -0.01 7.90
C ILE A 142 7.84 1.02 8.52
N LYS A 143 8.23 1.66 9.62
CA LYS A 143 7.41 2.72 10.25
C LYS A 143 7.12 3.87 9.28
N ASN A 144 8.12 4.32 8.53
CA ASN A 144 7.95 5.39 7.54
C ASN A 144 7.04 4.96 6.37
N LEU A 145 7.17 3.73 5.90
CA LEU A 145 6.31 3.18 4.85
C LEU A 145 4.86 3.03 5.31
N ASN A 146 4.63 2.56 6.54
CA ASN A 146 3.30 2.46 7.13
C ASN A 146 2.62 3.83 7.19
N GLN A 147 3.34 4.89 7.59
CA GLN A 147 2.78 6.23 7.59
C GLN A 147 2.39 6.70 6.18
N LYS A 148 3.25 6.44 5.17
CA LYS A 148 2.94 6.76 3.77
C LYS A 148 1.71 6.01 3.28
N TYR A 149 1.59 4.72 3.63
CA TYR A 149 0.43 3.91 3.30
C TYR A 149 -0.86 4.51 3.87
N ILE A 150 -0.88 4.83 5.17
CA ILE A 150 -2.04 5.40 5.85
C ILE A 150 -2.47 6.72 5.20
N ASN A 151 -1.51 7.61 4.93
CA ASN A 151 -1.78 8.90 4.29
C ASN A 151 -2.41 8.72 2.89
N LEU A 152 -1.89 7.76 2.11
CA LEU A 152 -2.39 7.48 0.77
C LEU A 152 -3.77 6.81 0.80
N GLN A 153 -4.00 5.92 1.75
CA GLN A 153 -5.31 5.30 1.97
C GLN A 153 -6.36 6.35 2.34
N TYR A 154 -6.00 7.30 3.21
CA TYR A 154 -6.87 8.42 3.56
C TYR A 154 -7.18 9.32 2.35
N LYS A 155 -6.20 9.57 1.48
CA LYS A 155 -6.40 10.31 0.23
C LYS A 155 -7.40 9.59 -0.70
N LEU A 156 -7.32 8.27 -0.80
CA LEU A 156 -8.17 7.45 -1.68
C LEU A 156 -9.62 7.28 -1.20
N ASN A 157 -9.84 7.48 0.10
CA ASN A 157 -11.15 7.36 0.76
C ASN A 157 -11.90 8.69 0.91
N LYS A 158 -11.30 9.81 0.47
CA LYS A 158 -11.97 11.10 0.32
C LYS A 158 -12.65 11.18 -1.05
#